data_AF-A0A7K1UII3-F1
#
_entry.id   AF-A0A7K1UII3-F1
#
_cell.length_a   1.000
_cell.length_b   1.000
_cell.length_c   1.000
_cell.angle_alpha   90.00
_cell.angle_beta   90.00
_cell.angle_gamma   90.00
#
_symmetry.space_group_name_H-M   'P 1'
#
loop_
_entity.id
_entity.type
_entity.pdbx_description
1 polymer ?
#
loop_
_entity_poly.entity_id
_entity_poly.type
_entity_poly.pdbx_seq_one_letter_code
_entity_poly.pdbx_strand_id
1 'polypeptide(L)'
;MTSLWCYCDVMQFEEYVTVLQEGLAKATLLAPEEVRRTAELIGEVLEPEVRLALTRLASDLAEEITAELEGAVVEIHVRGGEPTVVVEQAEAPDAPQAPLPPEAPEPPAPAAPSDEGGTARLTLRLPESLKSQIEKAAAAEGRSTNTWLVQAAQQALSAPHSHTTRNPMGSSRRMTGWAH
;
A
#
# COMPACT_ATOMS: atom_id res chain seq x y z
N MET A 1 -19.15 9.63 -1.26
CA MET A 1 -18.28 9.62 -2.46
C MET A 1 -17.64 10.98 -2.60
N THR A 2 -16.67 11.25 -1.73
CA THR A 2 -15.70 12.34 -1.88
C THR A 2 -14.45 11.69 -2.45
N SER A 3 -13.99 12.16 -3.61
CA SER A 3 -12.72 11.69 -4.16
C SER A 3 -11.60 12.16 -3.25
N LEU A 4 -10.86 11.24 -2.61
CA LEU A 4 -9.58 11.59 -2.00
C LEU A 4 -8.69 12.14 -3.12
N TRP A 5 -8.40 13.44 -3.04
CA TRP A 5 -7.42 14.07 -3.93
C TRP A 5 -6.04 13.70 -3.42
N CYS A 6 -5.30 12.94 -4.22
CA CYS A 6 -3.87 12.75 -4.04
C CYS A 6 -3.15 13.74 -4.95
N TYR A 7 -2.42 14.69 -4.37
CA TYR A 7 -1.49 15.54 -5.12
C TYR A 7 -0.11 14.89 -5.12
N CYS A 8 0.57 14.90 -6.27
CA CYS A 8 1.87 14.27 -6.46
C CYS A 8 2.66 15.10 -7.48
N ASP A 9 3.76 15.72 -7.04
CA ASP A 9 4.59 16.60 -7.86
C ASP A 9 6.09 16.50 -7.52
N VAL A 10 6.96 16.69 -8.51
CA VAL A 10 8.41 16.45 -8.38
C VAL A 10 9.14 17.75 -8.05
N MET A 11 9.78 17.81 -6.89
CA MET A 11 10.53 18.99 -6.47
C MET A 11 11.78 19.18 -7.34
N GLN A 12 11.91 20.35 -7.94
CA GLN A 12 13.07 20.74 -8.75
C GLN A 12 14.14 21.37 -7.84
N PHE A 13 15.16 20.60 -7.42
CA PHE A 13 16.24 21.13 -6.57
C PHE A 13 17.43 21.70 -7.36
N GLU A 14 17.48 21.39 -8.65
CA GLU A 14 18.52 21.79 -9.61
C GLU A 14 18.59 23.31 -9.78
N GLU A 15 17.45 24.00 -9.70
CA GLU A 15 17.40 25.47 -9.75
C GLU A 15 18.16 26.10 -8.56
N TYR A 16 17.95 25.57 -7.35
CA TYR A 16 18.64 26.04 -6.14
C TYR A 16 20.14 25.75 -6.17
N VAL A 17 20.55 24.58 -6.68
CA VAL A 17 21.96 24.24 -6.91
C VAL A 17 22.59 25.20 -7.92
N THR A 18 21.89 25.47 -9.03
CA THR A 18 22.35 26.39 -10.09
C THR A 18 22.56 27.80 -9.53
N VAL A 19 21.61 28.32 -8.75
CA VAL A 19 21.73 29.63 -8.09
C VAL A 19 22.94 29.69 -7.14
N LEU A 20 23.22 28.61 -6.41
CA LEU A 20 24.37 28.53 -5.51
C LEU A 20 25.70 28.51 -6.29
N GLN A 21 25.81 27.70 -7.35
CA GLN A 21 26.99 27.64 -8.22
C GLN A 21 27.24 28.98 -8.93
N GLU A 22 26.19 29.63 -9.46
CA GLU A 22 26.28 30.98 -10.01
C GLU A 22 26.74 32.01 -8.96
N GLY A 23 26.24 31.93 -7.73
CA GLY A 23 26.66 32.79 -6.63
C GLY A 23 28.15 32.66 -6.33
N LEU A 24 28.67 31.43 -6.31
CA LEU A 24 30.07 31.12 -6.08
C LEU A 24 30.97 31.61 -7.23
N ALA A 25 30.54 31.47 -8.49
CA ALA A 25 31.22 32.02 -9.66
C ALA A 25 31.27 33.56 -9.63
N LYS A 26 30.14 34.21 -9.27
CA LYS A 26 30.06 35.68 -9.13
C LYS A 26 30.98 36.19 -7.99
N ALA A 27 31.01 35.48 -6.87
CA ALA A 27 31.86 35.82 -5.72
C ALA A 27 33.38 35.71 -6.02
N THR A 28 33.78 34.84 -6.95
CA THR A 28 35.19 34.62 -7.30
C THR A 28 35.63 35.33 -8.59
N LEU A 29 34.77 36.15 -9.21
CA LEU A 29 35.02 36.78 -10.52
C LEU A 29 36.29 37.66 -10.57
N LEU A 30 36.67 38.31 -9.47
CA LEU A 30 37.90 39.12 -9.35
C LEU A 30 39.09 38.36 -8.72
N ALA A 31 38.91 37.07 -8.39
CA ALA A 31 39.95 36.25 -7.79
C ALA A 31 40.92 35.70 -8.86
N PRO A 32 42.14 35.26 -8.46
CA PRO A 32 43.05 34.55 -9.35
C PRO A 32 42.40 33.30 -9.98
N GLU A 33 42.82 32.96 -11.21
CA GLU A 33 42.30 31.82 -11.99
C GLU A 33 42.30 30.49 -11.21
N GLU A 34 43.35 30.24 -10.41
CA GLU A 34 43.44 29.05 -9.55
C GLU A 34 42.29 28.99 -8.53
N VAL A 35 41.97 30.12 -7.88
CA VAL A 35 40.88 30.22 -6.90
C VAL A 35 39.52 30.03 -7.57
N ARG A 36 39.32 30.60 -8.77
CA ARG A 36 38.10 30.39 -9.56
C ARG A 36 37.88 28.92 -9.91
N ARG A 37 38.91 28.23 -10.43
CA ARG A 37 38.83 26.78 -10.72
C ARG A 37 38.59 25.94 -9.48
N THR A 38 39.22 26.27 -8.36
CA THR A 38 38.96 25.59 -7.09
C THR A 38 37.51 25.78 -6.64
N ALA A 39 36.94 26.97 -6.83
CA ALA A 39 35.55 27.27 -6.50
C ALA A 39 34.56 26.54 -7.43
N GLU A 40 34.83 26.49 -8.74
CA GLU A 40 34.06 25.70 -9.73
C GLU A 40 34.01 24.21 -9.30
N LEU A 41 35.17 23.60 -9.02
CA LEU A 41 35.26 22.21 -8.55
C LEU A 41 34.55 21.97 -7.21
N ILE A 42 34.61 22.92 -6.27
CA ILE A 42 33.87 22.84 -5.00
C ILE A 42 32.35 22.88 -5.26
N GLY A 43 31.89 23.71 -6.20
CA GLY A 43 30.48 23.80 -6.60
C GLY A 43 29.94 22.50 -7.20
N GLU A 44 30.74 21.81 -8.01
CA GLU A 44 30.41 20.48 -8.56
C GLU A 44 30.38 19.40 -7.46
N VAL A 45 31.39 19.36 -6.58
CA VAL A 45 31.50 18.33 -5.53
C VAL A 45 30.44 18.50 -4.42
N LEU A 46 29.98 19.73 -4.16
CA LEU A 46 28.94 19.99 -3.15
C LEU A 46 27.50 19.74 -3.62
N GLU A 47 27.24 19.67 -4.92
CA GLU A 47 25.89 19.43 -5.47
C GLU A 47 25.12 18.27 -4.79
N PRO A 48 25.67 17.04 -4.70
CA PRO A 48 24.94 15.92 -4.09
C PRO A 48 24.64 16.12 -2.60
N GLU A 49 25.55 16.76 -1.86
CA GLU A 49 25.37 17.07 -0.44
C GLU A 49 24.30 18.16 -0.24
N VAL A 50 24.26 19.17 -1.11
CA VAL A 50 23.22 20.22 -1.10
C VAL A 50 21.86 19.61 -1.45
N ARG A 51 21.75 18.78 -2.49
CA ARG A 51 20.50 18.09 -2.86
C ARG A 51 19.99 17.20 -1.71
N LEU A 52 20.88 16.50 -1.02
CA LEU A 52 20.54 15.70 0.16
C LEU A 52 20.08 16.56 1.34
N ALA A 53 20.73 17.70 1.59
CA ALA A 53 20.33 18.64 2.65
C ALA A 53 18.94 19.27 2.37
N LEU A 54 18.66 19.66 1.13
CA LEU A 54 17.34 20.16 0.71
C LEU A 54 16.26 19.08 0.86
N THR A 55 16.57 17.83 0.51
CA THR A 55 15.64 16.71 0.68
C THR A 55 15.29 16.47 2.15
N ARG A 56 16.28 16.52 3.05
CA ARG A 56 16.04 16.42 4.51
C ARG A 56 15.20 17.59 5.03
N LEU A 57 15.55 18.82 4.66
CA LEU A 57 14.78 20.01 5.04
C LEU A 57 13.31 19.90 4.59
N ALA A 58 13.06 19.41 3.37
CA ALA A 58 11.71 19.19 2.88
C ALA A 58 10.97 18.08 3.65
N SER A 59 11.65 17.01 4.06
CA SER A 59 11.09 15.97 4.93
C SER A 59 10.72 16.52 6.31
N ASP A 60 11.64 17.24 6.96
CA ASP A 60 11.42 17.83 8.29
C ASP A 60 10.23 18.82 8.26
N LEU A 61 10.16 19.66 7.21
CA LEU A 61 9.03 20.58 6.99
C LEU A 61 7.72 19.84 6.69
N ALA A 62 7.75 18.70 5.98
CA ALA A 62 6.56 17.91 5.72
C ALA A 62 6.00 17.25 7.00
N GLU A 63 6.87 16.83 7.92
CA GLU A 63 6.47 16.38 9.26
C GLU A 63 5.84 17.53 10.08
N GLU A 64 6.45 18.71 10.09
CA GLU A 64 5.93 19.89 10.79
C GLU A 64 4.56 20.34 10.22
N ILE A 65 4.44 20.43 8.90
CA ILE A 65 3.20 20.76 8.20
C ILE A 65 2.12 19.70 8.46
N THR A 66 2.48 18.41 8.48
CA THR A 66 1.54 17.32 8.81
C THR A 66 1.08 17.37 10.27
N ALA A 67 1.92 17.83 11.19
CA ALA A 67 1.54 18.01 12.59
C ALA A 67 0.56 19.19 12.80
N GLU A 68 0.60 20.22 11.94
CA GLU A 68 -0.35 21.34 11.97
C GLU A 68 -1.62 21.13 11.11
N LEU A 69 -1.59 20.23 10.11
CA LEU A 69 -2.71 19.95 9.22
C LEU A 69 -3.70 18.94 9.80
N GLU A 70 -4.87 19.42 10.22
CA GLU A 70 -6.02 18.55 10.48
C GLU A 70 -6.63 18.03 9.16
N GLY A 71 -6.62 16.71 8.97
CA GLY A 71 -7.27 16.06 7.83
C GLY A 71 -6.45 16.02 6.52
N ALA A 72 -5.15 16.31 6.58
CA ALA A 72 -4.23 16.10 5.46
C ALA A 72 -2.84 15.70 5.97
N VAL A 73 -2.19 14.79 5.25
CA VAL A 73 -0.84 14.28 5.49
C VAL A 73 0.01 14.67 4.29
N VAL A 74 1.20 15.23 4.55
CA VAL A 74 2.19 15.61 3.54
C VAL A 74 3.42 14.73 3.74
N GLU A 75 3.80 13.97 2.71
CA GLU A 75 4.99 13.12 2.72
C GLU A 75 5.95 13.50 1.59
N ILE A 76 7.26 13.27 1.81
CA ILE A 76 8.30 13.37 0.78
C ILE A 76 8.77 11.97 0.41
N HIS A 77 8.54 11.54 -0.84
CA HIS A 77 9.00 10.26 -1.36
C HIS A 77 10.15 10.47 -2.35
N VAL A 78 11.25 9.73 -2.20
CA VAL A 78 12.35 9.76 -3.18
C VAL A 78 12.18 8.63 -4.19
N ARG A 79 12.03 8.97 -5.48
CA ARG A 79 11.96 8.02 -6.60
C ARG A 79 13.08 8.28 -7.60
N GLY A 80 13.97 7.32 -7.77
CA GLY A 80 15.07 7.40 -8.74
C GLY A 80 16.15 8.44 -8.42
N GLY A 81 16.12 9.04 -7.22
CA GLY A 81 16.95 10.18 -6.84
C GLY A 81 16.14 11.48 -6.74
N GLU A 82 14.99 11.55 -7.41
CA GLU A 82 14.12 12.72 -7.43
C GLU A 82 13.14 12.72 -6.24
N PRO A 83 13.11 13.78 -5.42
CA PRO A 83 12.17 13.88 -4.30
C PRO A 83 10.82 14.43 -4.78
N THR A 84 9.75 13.77 -4.37
CA THR A 84 8.37 13.99 -4.81
C THR A 84 7.52 14.32 -3.59
N VAL A 85 6.76 15.41 -3.63
CA VAL A 85 5.77 15.72 -2.59
C VAL A 85 4.51 14.91 -2.88
N VAL A 86 3.99 14.22 -1.87
CA VAL A 86 2.69 13.56 -1.89
C VAL A 86 1.81 14.19 -0.82
N VAL A 87 0.59 14.57 -1.16
CA VAL A 87 -0.41 15.03 -0.19
C VAL A 87 -1.62 14.11 -0.25
N GLU A 88 -1.94 13.49 0.88
CA GLU A 88 -3.09 12.61 1.07
C GLU A 88 -4.07 13.26 2.07
N GLN A 89 -5.36 13.30 1.75
CA GLN A 89 -6.37 13.74 2.73
C GLN A 89 -6.65 12.62 3.72
N ALA A 90 -6.37 12.87 5.00
CA ALA A 90 -6.81 12.00 6.08
C ALA A 90 -8.28 12.31 6.39
N GLU A 91 -9.15 11.29 6.35
CA GLU A 91 -10.54 11.47 6.81
C GLU A 91 -10.52 11.78 8.31
N ALA A 92 -11.15 12.88 8.71
CA ALA A 92 -10.97 13.46 10.05
C ALA A 92 -11.30 12.44 11.15
N PRO A 93 -10.50 12.35 12.23
CA PRO A 93 -10.73 11.40 13.29
C PRO A 93 -12.04 11.73 14.01
N ASP A 94 -13.07 10.91 13.75
CA ASP A 94 -14.34 11.01 14.45
C ASP A 94 -14.12 10.85 15.96
N ALA A 95 -14.76 11.70 16.75
CA ALA A 95 -14.50 11.83 18.19
C ALA A 95 -14.72 10.49 18.93
N PRO A 96 -13.99 10.22 20.04
CA PRO A 96 -13.61 8.87 20.44
C PRO A 96 -14.79 7.91 20.60
N GLN A 97 -14.98 7.06 19.59
CA GLN A 97 -15.81 5.87 19.71
C GLN A 97 -15.08 4.89 20.64
N ALA A 98 -15.82 4.36 21.61
CA ALA A 98 -15.30 3.43 22.62
C ALA A 98 -14.59 2.23 21.95
N PRO A 99 -13.56 1.63 22.57
CA PRO A 99 -12.72 0.64 21.91
C PRO A 99 -13.52 -0.56 21.41
N LEU A 100 -13.64 -0.66 20.08
CA LEU A 100 -14.19 -1.79 19.35
C LEU A 100 -13.07 -2.45 18.50
N PRO A 101 -13.14 -3.78 18.26
CA PRO A 101 -12.03 -4.52 17.63
C PRO A 101 -11.78 -4.12 16.15
N PRO A 102 -10.55 -4.30 15.64
CA PRO A 102 -10.16 -3.78 14.33
C PRO A 102 -10.66 -4.63 13.15
N GLU A 103 -11.26 -3.96 12.15
CA GLU A 103 -11.61 -4.49 10.82
C GLU A 103 -11.18 -3.47 9.74
N ALA A 104 -10.88 -3.90 8.52
CA ALA A 104 -10.34 -3.03 7.44
C ALA A 104 -11.06 -3.22 6.08
N PRO A 105 -11.05 -2.24 5.14
CA PRO A 105 -12.12 -2.09 4.13
C PRO A 105 -11.74 -2.30 2.64
N GLU A 106 -12.77 -2.47 1.78
CA GLU A 106 -12.78 -2.42 0.29
C GLU A 106 -14.11 -1.80 -0.27
N PRO A 107 -14.21 -1.41 -1.57
CA PRO A 107 -15.12 -0.33 -2.03
C PRO A 107 -16.60 -0.70 -2.45
N PRO A 108 -17.53 0.29 -2.53
CA PRO A 108 -18.99 0.13 -2.76
C PRO A 108 -19.40 0.18 -4.26
N ALA A 109 -20.67 0.21 -4.74
CA ALA A 109 -22.03 0.46 -4.20
C ALA A 109 -23.11 -0.30 -5.07
N PRO A 110 -24.46 -0.27 -4.85
CA PRO A 110 -25.34 0.90 -4.58
C PRO A 110 -26.38 0.77 -3.43
N ALA A 111 -26.85 1.94 -2.95
CA ALA A 111 -27.99 2.28 -2.06
C ALA A 111 -28.58 1.24 -1.07
N ALA A 112 -28.50 1.57 0.23
CA ALA A 112 -28.94 0.78 1.39
C ALA A 112 -30.46 0.61 1.55
N PRO A 113 -30.90 -0.36 2.38
CA PRO A 113 -31.14 -0.01 3.78
C PRO A 113 -30.51 -0.97 4.82
N SER A 114 -30.10 -0.37 5.96
CA SER A 114 -29.81 -0.98 7.26
C SER A 114 -28.58 -1.88 7.41
N ASP A 115 -27.76 -1.55 8.42
CA ASP A 115 -26.50 -2.20 8.78
C ASP A 115 -26.67 -3.62 9.33
N GLU A 116 -25.94 -4.58 8.76
CA GLU A 116 -25.32 -5.73 9.46
C GLU A 116 -24.44 -6.52 8.47
N GLY A 117 -23.11 -6.38 8.56
CA GLY A 117 -22.15 -7.17 7.77
C GLY A 117 -21.13 -6.36 6.97
N GLY A 118 -20.12 -5.81 7.66
CA GLY A 118 -18.95 -5.22 7.00
C GLY A 118 -18.07 -6.26 6.29
N THR A 119 -17.29 -5.83 5.30
CA THR A 119 -16.34 -6.68 4.57
C THR A 119 -14.96 -6.67 5.22
N ALA A 120 -14.44 -7.85 5.54
CA ALA A 120 -13.12 -8.05 6.17
C ALA A 120 -11.98 -8.04 5.14
N ARG A 121 -11.01 -7.12 5.28
CA ARG A 121 -9.78 -7.13 4.46
C ARG A 121 -8.74 -8.12 4.99
N LEU A 122 -8.39 -9.12 4.19
CA LEU A 122 -7.44 -10.19 4.52
C LEU A 122 -6.22 -10.20 3.58
N THR A 123 -5.00 -10.13 4.14
CA THR A 123 -3.75 -10.26 3.38
C THR A 123 -3.19 -11.68 3.50
N LEU A 124 -3.26 -12.45 2.41
CA LEU A 124 -2.82 -13.85 2.35
C LEU A 124 -1.49 -14.00 1.59
N ARG A 125 -0.50 -14.68 2.20
CA ARG A 125 0.78 -15.03 1.54
C ARG A 125 0.75 -16.50 1.11
N LEU A 126 0.91 -16.75 -0.18
CA LEU A 126 0.88 -18.09 -0.79
C LEU A 126 2.19 -18.39 -1.55
N PRO A 127 2.61 -19.66 -1.64
CA PRO A 127 3.62 -20.07 -2.61
C PRO A 127 3.15 -19.80 -4.05
N GLU A 128 4.05 -19.34 -4.93
CA GLU A 128 3.69 -18.93 -6.30
C GLU A 128 3.03 -20.07 -7.12
N SER A 129 3.44 -21.32 -6.88
CA SER A 129 2.84 -22.51 -7.50
C SER A 129 1.37 -22.71 -7.12
N LEU A 130 0.94 -22.27 -5.92
CA LEU A 130 -0.44 -22.38 -5.47
C LEU A 130 -1.28 -21.21 -6.01
N LYS A 131 -0.73 -19.99 -5.97
CA LYS A 131 -1.35 -18.79 -6.57
C LYS A 131 -1.69 -19.01 -8.05
N SER A 132 -0.73 -19.49 -8.85
CA SER A 132 -0.94 -19.75 -10.28
C SER A 132 -2.02 -20.81 -10.57
N GLN A 133 -2.24 -21.77 -9.67
CA GLN A 133 -3.32 -22.75 -9.80
C GLN A 133 -4.70 -22.12 -9.50
N ILE A 134 -4.78 -21.27 -8.48
CA ILE A 134 -6.00 -20.54 -8.12
C ILE A 134 -6.43 -19.59 -9.25
N GLU A 135 -5.49 -18.82 -9.81
CA GLU A 135 -5.76 -17.90 -10.93
C GLU A 135 -6.27 -18.65 -12.17
N LYS A 136 -5.71 -19.83 -12.48
CA LYS A 136 -6.20 -20.68 -13.59
C LYS A 136 -7.59 -21.24 -13.34
N ALA A 137 -7.92 -21.64 -12.11
CA ALA A 137 -9.25 -22.11 -11.76
C ALA A 137 -10.30 -21.00 -11.86
N ALA A 138 -9.99 -19.81 -11.31
CA ALA A 138 -10.84 -18.63 -11.41
C ALA A 138 -11.08 -18.21 -12.88
N ALA A 139 -10.02 -18.20 -13.71
CA ALA A 139 -10.11 -17.88 -15.13
C ALA A 139 -10.93 -18.91 -15.93
N ALA A 140 -10.81 -20.21 -15.62
CA ALA A 140 -11.62 -21.27 -16.24
C ALA A 140 -13.12 -21.13 -15.94
N GLU A 141 -13.47 -20.53 -14.80
CA GLU A 141 -14.85 -20.22 -14.40
C GLU A 141 -15.31 -18.81 -14.81
N GLY A 142 -14.45 -18.01 -15.45
CA GLY A 142 -14.76 -16.62 -15.82
C GLY A 142 -14.96 -15.68 -14.63
N ARG A 143 -14.37 -15.99 -13.46
CA ARG A 143 -14.51 -15.24 -12.21
C ARG A 143 -13.21 -14.51 -11.85
N SER A 144 -13.32 -13.43 -11.08
CA SER A 144 -12.14 -12.82 -10.45
C SER A 144 -11.57 -13.77 -9.39
N THR A 145 -10.25 -13.73 -9.19
CA THR A 145 -9.57 -14.55 -8.17
C THR A 145 -10.14 -14.34 -6.77
N ASN A 146 -10.49 -13.10 -6.41
CA ASN A 146 -11.13 -12.77 -5.13
C ASN A 146 -12.53 -13.43 -5.02
N THR A 147 -13.39 -13.22 -6.02
CA THR A 147 -14.73 -13.83 -6.07
C THR A 147 -14.69 -15.37 -6.00
N TRP A 148 -13.74 -15.99 -6.71
CA TRP A 148 -13.57 -17.44 -6.70
C TRP A 148 -13.12 -17.96 -5.33
N LEU A 149 -12.17 -17.27 -4.68
CA LEU A 149 -11.72 -17.61 -3.32
C LEU A 149 -12.84 -17.46 -2.28
N VAL A 150 -13.64 -16.40 -2.34
CA VAL A 150 -14.79 -16.20 -1.45
C VAL A 150 -15.83 -17.32 -1.65
N GLN A 151 -16.14 -17.70 -2.89
CA GLN A 151 -17.06 -18.80 -3.16
C GLN A 151 -16.50 -20.17 -2.72
N ALA A 152 -15.21 -20.43 -2.94
CA ALA A 152 -14.55 -21.65 -2.46
C ALA A 152 -14.57 -21.75 -0.93
N ALA A 153 -14.32 -20.64 -0.22
CA ALA A 153 -14.42 -20.58 1.24
C ALA A 153 -15.86 -20.80 1.72
N GLN A 154 -16.85 -20.14 1.10
CA GLN A 154 -18.27 -20.35 1.42
C GLN A 154 -18.70 -21.81 1.19
N GLN A 155 -18.24 -22.46 0.11
CA GLN A 155 -18.52 -23.87 -0.17
C GLN A 155 -17.85 -24.80 0.86
N ALA A 156 -16.60 -24.53 1.23
CA ALA A 156 -15.89 -25.31 2.26
C ALA A 156 -16.53 -25.19 3.65
N LEU A 157 -17.07 -24.01 4.00
CA LEU A 157 -17.78 -23.77 5.25
C LEU A 157 -19.24 -24.28 5.23
N SER A 158 -19.91 -24.22 4.08
CA SER A 158 -21.28 -24.72 3.90
C SER A 158 -21.34 -26.24 3.72
N ALA A 159 -20.23 -26.87 3.34
CA ALA A 159 -20.08 -28.32 3.39
C ALA A 159 -20.20 -28.77 4.86
N PRO A 160 -21.22 -29.58 5.22
CA PRO A 160 -21.26 -30.17 6.55
C PRO A 160 -19.97 -30.96 6.76
N HIS A 161 -19.34 -30.83 7.92
CA HIS A 161 -18.14 -31.58 8.31
C HIS A 161 -18.46 -33.07 8.42
N SER A 162 -18.63 -33.71 7.26
CA SER A 162 -18.80 -35.13 7.09
C SER A 162 -17.44 -35.79 7.24
N HIS A 163 -16.93 -35.76 8.47
CA HIS A 163 -16.10 -36.83 9.01
C HIS A 163 -16.92 -38.13 9.09
N THR A 164 -17.49 -38.55 7.97
CA THR A 164 -17.90 -39.92 7.77
C THR A 164 -16.65 -40.66 7.31
N THR A 165 -15.96 -41.26 8.29
CA THR A 165 -15.10 -42.40 8.08
C THR A 165 -15.93 -43.49 7.39
N ARG A 166 -15.98 -43.42 6.06
CA ARG A 166 -16.79 -44.31 5.22
C ARG A 166 -16.09 -45.67 5.12
N ASN A 167 -16.12 -46.41 6.22
CA ASN A 167 -15.72 -47.81 6.26
C ASN A 167 -16.71 -48.61 5.41
N PRO A 168 -16.31 -49.23 4.28
CA PRO A 168 -17.22 -49.94 3.40
C PRO A 168 -17.44 -51.38 3.86
N MET A 169 -18.66 -51.87 3.66
CA MET A 169 -19.14 -53.24 3.97
C MET A 169 -19.18 -53.61 5.47
N GLY A 170 -20.22 -54.29 5.96
CA GLY A 170 -21.43 -54.74 5.29
C GLY A 170 -22.20 -55.78 6.13
N SER A 171 -23.23 -56.37 5.53
CA SER A 171 -24.08 -57.44 6.08
C SER A 171 -25.16 -57.04 7.09
N SER A 172 -26.41 -57.09 6.60
CA SER A 172 -27.64 -57.06 7.38
C SER A 172 -27.82 -58.32 8.22
N ARG A 173 -28.41 -58.18 9.42
CA ARG A 173 -29.05 -59.32 10.10
C ARG A 173 -30.19 -59.89 9.25
N ARG A 174 -30.17 -61.21 9.02
CA ARG A 174 -31.39 -62.02 8.89
C ARG A 174 -31.29 -63.25 9.80
N MET A 175 -32.41 -63.57 10.43
CA MET A 175 -32.52 -64.48 11.57
C MET A 175 -33.33 -65.72 11.15
N THR A 176 -32.83 -66.90 11.52
CA THR A 176 -33.53 -68.20 11.65
C THR A 176 -34.42 -68.76 10.53
N GLY A 177 -34.09 -69.98 10.12
CA GLY A 177 -35.03 -71.00 9.64
C GLY A 177 -34.41 -72.39 9.86
N TRP A 178 -35.05 -73.25 10.64
CA TRP A 178 -34.62 -74.64 10.92
C TRP A 178 -35.55 -75.62 10.19
N ALA A 179 -35.02 -76.70 9.60
CA ALA A 179 -35.72 -77.98 9.41
C ALA A 179 -34.76 -79.09 8.94
N HIS A 180 -34.79 -80.22 9.66
CA HIS A 180 -34.24 -81.56 9.36
C HIS A 180 -32.75 -81.73 9.06
#